data_AF-A0AAD6MYL6-F1
#
_entry.id   AF-A0AAD6MYL6-F1
#
_cell.length_a   1.000
_cell.length_b   1.000
_cell.length_c   1.000
_cell.angle_alpha   90.00
_cell.angle_beta   90.00
_cell.angle_gamma   90.00
#
_symmetry.space_group_name_H-M   'P 1'
#
loop_
_entity.id
_entity.type
_entity.pdbx_description
1 polymer ?
#
loop_
_entity_poly.entity_id
_entity_poly.type
_entity_poly.pdbx_seq_one_letter_code
_entity_poly.pdbx_strand_id
1 'polypeptide(L)'
;MALAYHNLATGSSRRPAMANGAFQIRLTHDAIPLTNVVPSFPSIDSLEKYVGVWLNQEITTYADNQPPTTIIYLTDFLPIENNLQMDLINDFISDIETALDVETEKISLADTWQASPPQGVADVSVHEYLKDVKTNITKSLDRIHVNPTTRFRWDLAKDISTETHEGTMRGLEVYKEWLLEHILQIQKRNALVIFPITGQEVDYRETPPPIPKFLFSEINNKTVGELKYQSRISGSEEHLPVVVSALGKSGSDMALIDAIKKVLKHSGRPTEIRTGRRMFQ
;
A
#
# COMPACT_ATOMS: atom_id res chain seq x y z
N MET A 1 -19.85 -9.82 -9.52
CA MET A 1 -18.53 -9.36 -9.05
C MET A 1 -17.68 -9.10 -10.29
N ALA A 2 -17.40 -7.82 -10.62
CA ALA A 2 -16.49 -7.47 -11.71
C ALA A 2 -15.09 -7.29 -11.11
N LEU A 3 -14.07 -7.91 -11.70
CA LEU A 3 -12.72 -8.00 -11.13
C LEU A 3 -11.72 -7.56 -12.18
N ALA A 4 -10.73 -6.76 -11.75
CA ALA A 4 -9.74 -6.15 -12.63
C ALA A 4 -8.31 -6.46 -12.15
N TYR A 5 -7.44 -6.86 -13.08
CA TYR A 5 -6.05 -7.23 -12.82
C TYR A 5 -5.11 -6.06 -13.09
N HIS A 6 -4.08 -5.88 -12.25
CA HIS A 6 -3.12 -4.79 -12.40
C HIS A 6 -1.68 -5.24 -12.06
N ASN A 7 -0.70 -4.80 -12.86
CA ASN A 7 0.72 -4.89 -12.51
C ASN A 7 1.10 -3.77 -11.53
N LEU A 8 1.94 -4.08 -10.53
CA LEU A 8 2.11 -3.31 -9.29
C LEU A 8 3.52 -2.73 -9.10
N ALA A 9 3.82 -1.68 -9.85
CA ALA A 9 5.06 -0.94 -9.68
C ALA A 9 5.02 0.08 -8.52
N THR A 10 3.92 0.84 -8.40
CA THR A 10 3.92 2.13 -7.66
C THR A 10 2.54 2.50 -7.06
N GLY A 11 1.71 1.52 -6.70
CA GLY A 11 0.36 1.75 -6.14
C GLY A 11 -0.76 1.88 -7.19
N SER A 12 -0.51 1.38 -8.40
CA SER A 12 -1.43 1.35 -9.55
C SER A 12 -2.75 0.62 -9.31
N SER A 13 -2.82 -0.35 -8.39
CA SER A 13 -4.09 -0.99 -7.98
C SER A 13 -4.74 -0.31 -6.78
N ARG A 14 -3.93 0.26 -5.87
CA ARG A 14 -4.41 0.86 -4.61
C ARG A 14 -5.27 2.09 -4.81
N ARG A 15 -4.83 3.02 -5.67
CA ARG A 15 -5.58 4.26 -5.90
C ARG A 15 -6.89 4.04 -6.66
N PRO A 16 -6.97 3.20 -7.71
CA PRO A 16 -8.26 2.84 -8.29
C PRO A 16 -9.16 2.09 -7.31
N ALA A 17 -8.60 1.19 -6.49
CA ALA A 17 -9.36 0.50 -5.45
C ALA A 17 -9.95 1.52 -4.45
N MET A 18 -9.14 2.49 -4.01
CA MET A 18 -9.62 3.62 -3.20
C MET A 18 -10.72 4.40 -3.90
N ALA A 19 -10.48 4.90 -5.12
CA ALA A 19 -11.43 5.75 -5.84
C ALA A 19 -12.79 5.06 -6.11
N ASN A 20 -12.79 3.74 -6.25
CA ASN A 20 -14.01 2.95 -6.50
C ASN A 20 -14.51 2.23 -5.24
N GLY A 21 -13.84 2.42 -4.11
CA GLY A 21 -14.18 1.76 -2.86
C GLY A 21 -14.11 0.24 -2.91
N ALA A 22 -13.25 -0.33 -3.74
CA ALA A 22 -13.06 -1.78 -3.88
C ALA A 22 -12.05 -2.32 -2.88
N PHE A 23 -12.25 -3.55 -2.42
CA PHE A 23 -11.19 -4.31 -1.75
C PHE A 23 -10.10 -4.70 -2.75
N GLN A 24 -8.85 -4.58 -2.33
CA GLN A 24 -7.69 -4.98 -3.12
C GLN A 24 -6.68 -5.67 -2.22
N ILE A 25 -5.96 -6.65 -2.76
CA ILE A 25 -4.86 -7.31 -2.07
C ILE A 25 -3.66 -7.38 -2.98
N ARG A 26 -2.51 -6.96 -2.45
CA ARG A 26 -1.21 -7.22 -3.05
C ARG A 26 -0.58 -8.38 -2.30
N LEU A 27 -0.30 -9.46 -3.01
CA LEU A 27 0.34 -10.63 -2.44
C LEU A 27 1.85 -10.42 -2.33
N THR A 28 2.48 -11.19 -1.44
CA THR A 28 3.93 -11.31 -1.32
C THR A 28 4.59 -11.46 -2.69
N HIS A 29 5.74 -10.80 -2.89
CA HIS A 29 6.49 -10.87 -4.15
C HIS A 29 6.81 -12.32 -4.51
N ASP A 30 6.76 -12.65 -5.80
CA ASP A 30 6.93 -14.00 -6.35
C ASP A 30 5.93 -15.07 -5.90
N ALA A 31 4.92 -14.74 -5.08
CA ALA A 31 3.87 -15.71 -4.72
C ALA A 31 3.08 -16.22 -5.94
N ILE A 32 3.07 -15.44 -7.04
CA ILE A 32 2.46 -15.81 -8.30
C ILE A 32 3.45 -15.57 -9.44
N PRO A 33 3.66 -16.55 -10.34
CA PRO A 33 4.51 -16.37 -11.51
C PRO A 33 4.05 -15.19 -12.37
N LEU A 34 4.97 -14.30 -12.72
CA LEU A 34 4.73 -13.18 -13.64
C LEU A 34 4.81 -13.60 -15.12
N THR A 35 4.68 -14.89 -15.43
CA THR A 35 4.77 -15.40 -16.80
C THR A 35 3.72 -14.72 -17.68
N ASN A 36 4.17 -14.13 -18.79
CA ASN A 36 3.36 -13.35 -19.74
C ASN A 36 2.84 -12.00 -19.21
N VAL A 37 3.34 -11.50 -18.07
CA VAL A 37 3.13 -10.11 -17.64
C VAL A 37 4.29 -9.27 -18.18
N VAL A 38 4.00 -8.09 -18.75
CA VAL A 38 5.05 -7.12 -19.10
C VAL A 38 5.50 -6.43 -17.81
N PRO A 39 6.72 -6.69 -17.32
CA PRO A 39 7.17 -6.08 -16.10
C PRO A 39 7.46 -4.60 -16.34
N SER A 40 6.98 -3.76 -15.43
CA SER A 40 7.38 -2.36 -15.31
C SER A 40 8.61 -2.23 -14.41
N PHE A 41 8.70 -3.02 -13.34
CA PHE A 41 9.83 -3.09 -12.40
C PHE A 41 9.95 -4.51 -11.83
N PRO A 42 10.75 -5.40 -12.44
CA PRO A 42 10.79 -6.81 -12.07
C PRO A 42 11.02 -7.10 -10.57
N SER A 43 11.80 -6.26 -9.87
CA SER A 43 12.11 -6.38 -8.44
C SER A 43 10.99 -5.97 -7.49
N ILE A 44 9.93 -5.32 -8.01
CA ILE A 44 8.80 -4.82 -7.22
C ILE A 44 7.48 -5.28 -7.84
N ASP A 45 7.46 -5.75 -9.08
CA ASP A 45 6.23 -6.19 -9.71
C ASP A 45 5.70 -7.44 -9.01
N SER A 46 4.42 -7.44 -8.70
CA SER A 46 3.71 -8.59 -8.16
C SER A 46 2.39 -8.70 -8.88
N LEU A 47 2.02 -9.91 -9.31
CA LEU A 47 0.71 -10.16 -9.91
C LEU A 47 -0.28 -10.55 -8.80
N GLU A 48 -1.48 -9.97 -8.84
CA GLU A 48 -2.57 -10.34 -7.94
C GLU A 48 -3.38 -11.49 -8.56
N LYS A 49 -3.52 -12.63 -7.87
CA LYS A 49 -4.41 -13.74 -8.25
C LYS A 49 -5.29 -14.08 -7.05
N TYR A 50 -6.55 -14.42 -7.34
CA TYR A 50 -7.56 -14.79 -6.35
C TYR A 50 -7.04 -15.75 -5.28
N VAL A 51 -7.41 -15.47 -4.06
CA VAL A 51 -7.18 -16.33 -2.90
C VAL A 51 -8.18 -17.49 -2.79
N GLY A 52 -9.25 -17.54 -3.60
CA GLY A 52 -10.29 -18.58 -3.42
C GLY A 52 -10.94 -19.23 -4.64
N VAL A 53 -10.88 -18.67 -5.85
CA VAL A 53 -11.77 -19.12 -6.95
C VAL A 53 -11.03 -19.78 -8.13
N TRP A 54 -9.71 -19.61 -8.26
CA TRP A 54 -8.93 -20.09 -9.42
C TRP A 54 -7.58 -20.74 -9.06
N LEU A 55 -7.35 -21.09 -7.79
CA LEU A 55 -6.19 -21.87 -7.37
C LEU A 55 -6.48 -23.36 -7.59
N ASN A 56 -6.40 -23.79 -8.84
CA ASN A 56 -6.18 -25.20 -9.18
C ASN A 56 -4.67 -25.53 -9.20
N GLN A 57 -3.88 -24.74 -8.48
CA GLN A 57 -2.48 -25.01 -8.16
C GLN A 57 -2.45 -25.48 -6.71
N GLU A 58 -1.58 -26.44 -6.42
CA GLU A 58 -1.36 -26.94 -5.06
C GLU A 58 -1.34 -25.76 -4.09
N ILE A 59 -2.13 -25.87 -3.02
CA ILE A 59 -2.18 -24.87 -1.95
C ILE A 59 -0.74 -24.65 -1.52
N THR A 60 -0.13 -23.54 -1.92
CA THR A 60 1.13 -23.13 -1.33
C THR A 60 0.81 -22.93 0.13
N THR A 61 1.23 -23.89 0.95
CA THR A 61 1.07 -23.82 2.40
C THR A 61 1.99 -22.71 2.84
N TYR A 62 1.42 -21.50 3.01
CA TYR A 62 2.13 -20.40 3.66
C TYR A 62 2.52 -20.91 5.05
N ALA A 63 3.83 -21.05 5.29
CA ALA A 63 4.37 -21.77 6.44
C ALA A 63 4.04 -21.10 7.78
N ASP A 64 3.62 -19.83 7.77
CA ASP A 64 3.38 -19.01 8.95
C ASP A 64 1.97 -18.39 8.90
N ASN A 65 1.00 -19.11 9.46
CA ASN A 65 -0.40 -18.66 9.57
C ASN A 65 -0.69 -17.91 10.89
N GLN A 66 0.34 -17.41 11.58
CA GLN A 66 0.13 -16.72 12.84
C GLN A 66 -0.57 -15.37 12.63
N PRO A 67 -1.58 -15.04 13.46
CA PRO A 67 -2.20 -13.72 13.39
C PRO A 67 -1.21 -12.62 13.82
N PRO A 68 -1.46 -11.36 13.45
CA PRO A 68 -0.71 -10.24 13.98
C PRO A 68 -0.78 -10.18 15.50
N THR A 69 0.31 -9.75 16.15
CA THR A 69 0.43 -9.65 17.60
C THR A 69 0.52 -8.20 18.09
N THR A 70 0.66 -7.23 17.18
CA THR A 70 0.71 -5.80 17.48
C THR A 70 0.35 -4.98 16.24
N ILE A 71 -0.15 -3.77 16.46
CA ILE A 71 -0.35 -2.76 15.42
C ILE A 71 0.79 -1.75 15.48
N ILE A 72 1.41 -1.45 14.34
CA ILE A 72 2.35 -0.34 14.21
C ILE A 72 1.64 0.86 13.61
N TYR A 73 1.59 1.94 14.39
CA TYR A 73 1.12 3.25 13.99
C TYR A 73 2.34 4.13 13.65
N LEU A 74 2.51 4.45 12.36
CA LEU A 74 3.62 5.27 11.90
C LEU A 74 3.28 6.76 12.04
N THR A 75 3.94 7.45 12.95
CA THR A 75 3.68 8.87 13.25
C THR A 75 4.11 9.82 12.14
N ASP A 76 4.94 9.36 11.21
CA ASP A 76 5.34 10.12 10.01
C ASP A 76 4.19 10.24 8.99
N PHE A 77 3.18 9.37 9.07
CA PHE A 77 2.04 9.33 8.14
C PHE A 77 0.70 9.61 8.80
N LEU A 78 0.61 9.47 10.12
CA LEU A 78 -0.60 9.61 10.90
C LEU A 78 -0.35 10.51 12.13
N PRO A 79 -1.33 11.35 12.53
CA PRO A 79 -2.65 11.51 11.93
C PRO A 79 -2.61 12.26 10.59
N ILE A 80 -3.65 12.08 9.77
CA ILE A 80 -3.88 12.89 8.56
C ILE A 80 -4.73 14.12 8.88
N GLU A 81 -4.60 15.16 8.04
CA GLU A 81 -5.30 16.44 8.23
C GLU A 81 -6.84 16.33 8.15
N ASN A 82 -7.36 15.40 7.34
CA ASN A 82 -8.79 15.19 7.21
C ASN A 82 -9.33 14.44 8.45
N ASN A 83 -9.83 15.19 9.43
CA ASN A 83 -10.32 14.64 10.69
C ASN A 83 -11.44 13.59 10.51
N LEU A 84 -12.39 13.80 9.59
CA LEU A 84 -13.47 12.83 9.36
C LEU A 84 -12.94 11.49 8.82
N GLN A 85 -11.93 11.57 7.94
CA GLN A 85 -11.25 10.38 7.47
C GLN A 85 -10.44 9.74 8.60
N MET A 86 -9.76 10.55 9.41
CA MET A 86 -8.96 10.08 10.53
C MET A 86 -9.80 9.37 11.59
N ASP A 87 -11.01 9.85 11.89
CA ASP A 87 -11.95 9.21 12.80
C ASP A 87 -12.30 7.80 12.32
N LEU A 88 -12.62 7.64 11.03
CA LEU A 88 -12.89 6.32 10.43
C LEU A 88 -11.67 5.38 10.48
N ILE A 89 -10.46 5.92 10.37
CA ILE A 89 -9.21 5.15 10.51
C ILE A 89 -9.01 4.73 11.96
N ASN A 90 -9.21 5.64 12.93
CA ASN A 90 -9.09 5.36 14.36
C ASN A 90 -10.12 4.32 14.82
N ASP A 91 -11.37 4.43 14.37
CA ASP A 91 -12.40 3.44 14.64
C ASP A 91 -11.98 2.06 14.13
N PHE A 92 -11.40 1.99 12.93
CA PHE A 92 -10.91 0.73 12.39
C PHE A 92 -9.70 0.18 13.14
N ILE A 93 -8.78 1.03 13.62
CA ILE A 93 -7.68 0.59 14.49
C ILE A 93 -8.25 0.01 15.78
N SER A 94 -9.22 0.68 16.42
CA SER A 94 -9.89 0.19 17.63
C SER A 94 -10.60 -1.14 17.42
N ASP A 95 -11.22 -1.34 16.24
CA ASP A 95 -11.83 -2.62 15.87
C ASP A 95 -10.78 -3.73 15.77
N ILE A 96 -9.59 -3.43 15.23
CA ILE A 96 -8.49 -4.40 15.14
C ILE A 96 -8.00 -4.77 16.54
N GLU A 97 -7.72 -3.78 17.39
CA GLU A 97 -7.27 -4.00 18.76
C GLU A 97 -8.24 -4.91 19.51
N THR A 98 -9.55 -4.61 19.43
CA THR A 98 -10.59 -5.38 20.13
C THR A 98 -10.75 -6.80 19.55
N ALA A 99 -10.80 -6.94 18.22
CA ALA A 99 -11.08 -8.23 17.59
C ALA A 99 -9.89 -9.21 17.61
N LEU A 100 -8.67 -8.67 17.64
CA LEU A 100 -7.44 -9.47 17.65
C LEU A 100 -6.79 -9.54 19.04
N ASP A 101 -7.25 -8.75 20.01
CA ASP A 101 -6.66 -8.63 21.35
C ASP A 101 -5.17 -8.22 21.27
N VAL A 102 -4.93 -7.11 20.56
CA VAL A 102 -3.60 -6.57 20.30
C VAL A 102 -3.53 -5.09 20.66
N GLU A 103 -2.33 -4.59 20.94
CA GLU A 103 -2.09 -3.18 21.24
C GLU A 103 -1.43 -2.44 20.07
N THR A 104 -1.74 -1.15 19.95
CA THR A 104 -1.08 -0.22 19.02
C THR A 104 0.18 0.40 19.61
N GLU A 105 1.30 0.21 18.92
CA GLU A 105 2.58 0.87 19.19
C GLU A 105 2.81 2.01 18.19
N LYS A 106 3.11 3.20 18.72
CA LYS A 106 3.44 4.38 17.90
C LYS A 106 4.94 4.44 17.64
N ILE A 107 5.33 4.48 16.37
CA ILE A 107 6.72 4.49 15.93
C ILE A 107 6.93 5.60 14.91
N SER A 108 8.04 6.33 15.06
CA SER A 108 8.52 7.33 14.10
C SER A 108 9.65 6.74 13.28
N LEU A 109 9.49 6.66 11.95
CA LEU A 109 10.55 6.26 11.02
C LEU A 109 11.71 7.24 11.10
N ALA A 110 11.44 8.55 11.10
CA ALA A 110 12.48 9.57 11.16
C ALA A 110 13.31 9.47 12.44
N ASP A 111 12.66 9.37 13.61
CA ASP A 111 13.37 9.30 14.89
C ASP A 111 14.11 7.97 15.05
N THR A 112 13.50 6.86 14.62
CA THR A 112 14.15 5.54 14.67
C THR A 112 15.36 5.49 13.74
N TRP A 113 15.27 6.12 12.55
CA TRP A 113 16.37 6.21 11.61
C TRP A 113 17.52 7.03 12.18
N GLN A 114 17.22 8.15 12.83
CA GLN A 114 18.24 8.97 13.50
C GLN A 114 18.90 8.24 14.68
N ALA A 115 18.13 7.47 15.45
CA ALA A 115 18.64 6.73 16.60
C ALA A 115 19.41 5.47 16.22
N SER A 116 19.10 4.85 15.08
CA SER A 116 19.72 3.59 14.63
C SER A 116 19.90 3.61 13.11
N PRO A 117 20.74 4.49 12.55
CA PRO A 117 20.91 4.59 11.10
C PRO A 117 21.63 3.36 10.54
N PRO A 118 21.37 2.98 9.27
CA PRO A 118 22.17 1.96 8.61
C PRO A 118 23.66 2.33 8.56
N GLN A 119 24.52 1.31 8.51
CA GLN A 119 25.96 1.51 8.50
C GLN A 119 26.40 2.42 7.35
N GLY A 120 27.13 3.49 7.67
CA GLY A 120 27.63 4.45 6.69
C GLY A 120 26.65 5.56 6.28
N VAL A 121 25.50 5.68 6.97
CA VAL A 121 24.41 6.63 6.62
C VAL A 121 24.00 7.53 7.80
N ALA A 122 24.88 7.70 8.80
CA ALA A 122 24.52 8.32 10.09
C ALA A 122 24.01 9.77 10.02
N ASP A 123 24.43 10.54 9.01
CA ASP A 123 24.10 11.98 8.88
C ASP A 123 23.09 12.28 7.76
N VAL A 124 22.44 11.27 7.19
CA VAL A 124 21.45 11.44 6.11
C VAL A 124 20.07 11.09 6.65
N SER A 125 19.11 11.99 6.51
CA SER A 125 17.71 11.69 6.88
C SER A 125 17.13 10.59 5.99
N VAL A 126 16.18 9.80 6.51
CA VAL A 126 15.47 8.79 5.73
C VAL A 126 14.80 9.37 4.46
N HIS A 127 14.34 10.63 4.53
CA HIS A 127 13.76 11.33 3.39
C HIS A 127 14.80 11.59 2.29
N GLU A 128 15.96 12.14 2.67
CA GLU A 128 17.05 12.40 1.72
C GLU A 128 17.61 11.09 1.15
N TYR A 129 17.70 10.04 1.97
CA TYR A 129 18.15 8.71 1.55
C TYR A 129 17.27 8.10 0.45
N LEU A 130 15.95 8.36 0.48
CA LEU A 130 14.97 7.80 -0.45
C LEU A 130 14.54 8.75 -1.58
N LYS A 131 15.06 9.97 -1.61
CA LYS A 131 14.59 11.08 -2.45
C LYS A 131 14.56 10.75 -3.94
N ASP A 132 15.63 10.19 -4.47
CA ASP A 132 15.80 9.95 -5.91
C ASP A 132 15.47 8.53 -6.34
N VAL A 133 15.06 7.67 -5.40
CA VAL A 133 14.76 6.25 -5.65
C VAL A 133 13.86 6.09 -6.86
N LYS A 134 12.73 6.81 -6.90
CA LYS A 134 11.73 6.69 -7.97
C LYS A 134 12.30 6.99 -9.36
N THR A 135 13.15 8.01 -9.45
CA THR A 135 13.77 8.43 -10.71
C THR A 135 14.83 7.39 -11.11
N ASN A 136 15.69 7.02 -10.17
CA ASN A 136 16.84 6.13 -10.38
C ASN A 136 16.47 4.67 -10.70
N ILE A 137 15.31 4.19 -10.25
CA ILE A 137 14.84 2.85 -10.61
C ILE A 137 14.10 2.82 -11.96
N THR A 138 13.65 3.97 -12.47
CA THR A 138 12.88 4.05 -13.72
C THR A 138 13.76 3.70 -14.91
N LYS A 139 13.38 2.69 -15.69
CA LYS A 139 14.04 2.35 -16.96
C LYS A 139 13.31 3.00 -18.13
N SER A 140 14.03 3.78 -18.94
CA SER A 140 13.56 4.21 -20.25
C SER A 140 13.62 3.03 -21.22
N LEU A 141 12.57 2.85 -22.03
CA LEU A 141 12.56 1.86 -23.10
C LEU A 141 12.55 2.58 -24.45
N ASP A 142 13.22 2.04 -25.47
CA ASP A 142 13.12 2.57 -26.82
C ASP A 142 11.79 2.15 -27.46
N ARG A 143 10.77 3.00 -27.34
CA ARG A 143 9.46 2.79 -27.96
C ARG A 143 9.03 3.98 -28.81
N ILE A 144 8.56 3.67 -30.02
CA ILE A 144 8.21 4.64 -31.08
C ILE A 144 7.00 5.51 -30.71
N HIS A 145 6.09 5.01 -29.86
CA HIS A 145 4.94 5.79 -29.40
C HIS A 145 4.65 5.54 -27.91
N VAL A 146 4.74 6.61 -27.12
CA VAL A 146 4.41 6.63 -25.68
C VAL A 146 3.66 7.91 -25.35
N ASN A 147 2.75 7.81 -24.37
CA ASN A 147 1.98 8.97 -23.93
C ASN A 147 2.89 10.03 -23.25
N PRO A 148 2.49 11.31 -23.23
CA PRO A 148 3.32 12.40 -22.71
C PRO A 148 3.81 12.19 -21.28
N THR A 149 2.98 11.63 -20.39
CA THR A 149 3.36 11.37 -19.00
C THR A 149 4.48 10.33 -18.87
N THR A 150 4.42 9.26 -19.67
CA THR A 150 5.49 8.25 -19.69
C THR A 150 6.76 8.82 -20.29
N ARG A 151 6.64 9.62 -21.37
CA ARG A 151 7.77 10.32 -21.98
C ARG A 151 8.48 11.23 -20.99
N PHE A 152 7.74 12.07 -20.27
CA PHE A 152 8.29 12.94 -19.23
C PHE A 152 9.08 12.16 -18.17
N ARG A 153 8.55 11.03 -17.68
CA ARG A 153 9.27 10.19 -16.70
C ARG A 153 10.52 9.56 -17.29
N TRP A 154 10.48 9.13 -18.55
CA TRP A 154 11.65 8.59 -19.25
C TRP A 154 12.69 9.67 -19.51
N ASP A 155 12.29 10.90 -19.84
CA ASP A 155 13.20 12.02 -20.01
C ASP A 155 13.94 12.38 -18.72
N LEU A 156 13.31 12.19 -17.55
CA LEU A 156 13.97 12.33 -16.25
C LEU A 156 14.96 11.19 -15.95
N ALA A 157 14.78 10.02 -16.57
CA ALA A 157 15.55 8.82 -16.27
C ALA A 157 16.58 8.41 -17.33
N LYS A 158 16.52 9.01 -18.53
CA LYS A 158 17.36 8.64 -19.69
C LYS A 158 18.86 8.81 -19.45
N ASP A 159 19.25 9.74 -18.58
CA ASP A 159 20.65 10.08 -18.31
C ASP A 159 21.19 9.36 -17.05
N ILE A 160 20.41 8.44 -16.47
CA ILE A 160 20.79 7.70 -15.27
C ILE A 160 21.75 6.56 -15.66
N SER A 161 22.95 6.58 -15.08
CA SER A 161 23.94 5.54 -15.31
C SER A 161 23.52 4.20 -14.68
N THR A 162 24.01 3.10 -15.24
CA THR A 162 23.85 1.76 -14.65
C THR A 162 24.36 1.71 -13.21
N GLU A 163 25.48 2.38 -12.94
CA GLU A 163 26.06 2.47 -11.60
C GLU A 163 25.12 3.14 -10.58
N THR A 164 24.50 4.27 -10.96
CA THR A 164 23.52 4.97 -10.11
C THR A 164 22.28 4.11 -9.87
N HIS A 165 21.79 3.43 -10.90
CA HIS A 165 20.65 2.51 -10.79
C HIS A 165 20.95 1.36 -9.82
N GLU A 166 22.07 0.67 -10.00
CA GLU A 166 22.49 -0.44 -9.12
C GLU A 166 22.78 0.03 -7.70
N GLY A 167 23.40 1.21 -7.54
CA GLY A 167 23.60 1.85 -6.23
C GLY A 167 22.29 2.12 -5.51
N THR A 168 21.28 2.62 -6.23
CA THR A 168 19.93 2.84 -5.68
C THR A 168 19.27 1.53 -5.28
N MET A 169 19.40 0.47 -6.09
CA MET A 169 18.86 -0.85 -5.77
C MET A 169 19.51 -1.45 -4.50
N ARG A 170 20.84 -1.28 -4.34
CA ARG A 170 21.53 -1.68 -3.10
C ARG A 170 21.03 -0.87 -1.90
N GLY A 171 20.83 0.43 -2.05
CA GLY A 171 20.30 1.28 -0.99
C GLY A 171 18.87 0.90 -0.57
N LEU A 172 18.04 0.48 -1.53
CA LEU A 172 16.69 -0.04 -1.22
C LEU A 172 16.73 -1.32 -0.38
N GLU A 173 17.67 -2.23 -0.65
CA GLU A 173 17.80 -3.45 0.17
C GLU A 173 18.25 -3.09 1.60
N VAL A 174 19.20 -2.17 1.75
CA VAL A 174 19.62 -1.66 3.07
C VAL A 174 18.45 -1.04 3.83
N TYR A 175 17.65 -0.19 3.17
CA TYR A 175 16.45 0.40 3.80
C TYR A 175 15.42 -0.67 4.19
N LYS A 176 15.21 -1.67 3.34
CA LYS A 176 14.29 -2.78 3.60
C LYS A 176 14.75 -3.60 4.80
N GLU A 177 16.01 -4.03 4.85
CA GLU A 177 16.58 -4.75 5.99
C GLU A 177 16.42 -3.94 7.28
N TRP A 178 16.76 -2.66 7.24
CA TRP A 178 16.59 -1.74 8.36
C TRP A 178 15.13 -1.64 8.83
N LEU A 179 14.17 -1.49 7.90
CA LEU A 179 12.74 -1.43 8.21
C LEU A 179 12.26 -2.73 8.88
N LEU A 180 12.69 -3.88 8.36
CA LEU A 180 12.32 -5.20 8.90
C LEU A 180 12.88 -5.41 10.31
N GLU A 181 14.10 -4.95 10.55
CA GLU A 181 14.80 -5.10 11.84
C GLU A 181 14.30 -4.13 12.90
N HIS A 182 14.28 -2.82 12.60
CA HIS A 182 14.08 -1.78 13.61
C HIS A 182 12.62 -1.37 13.77
N ILE A 183 11.85 -1.37 12.68
CA ILE A 183 10.45 -0.93 12.70
C ILE A 183 9.53 -2.13 12.89
N LEU A 184 9.56 -3.10 11.97
CA LEU A 184 8.67 -4.26 12.06
C LEU A 184 9.13 -5.26 13.14
N GLN A 185 10.43 -5.33 13.41
CA GLN A 185 11.05 -6.26 14.36
C GLN A 185 10.60 -7.71 14.12
N ILE A 186 10.65 -8.15 12.86
CA ILE A 186 10.04 -9.41 12.39
C ILE A 186 10.54 -10.69 13.10
N GLN A 187 11.67 -10.62 13.80
CA GLN A 187 12.23 -11.71 14.61
C GLN A 187 11.61 -11.79 16.02
N LYS A 188 10.98 -10.71 16.49
CA LYS A 188 10.41 -10.58 17.84
C LYS A 188 8.89 -10.58 17.84
N ARG A 189 8.27 -10.09 16.76
CA ARG A 189 6.81 -9.88 16.69
C ARG A 189 6.26 -10.06 15.28
N ASN A 190 4.94 -10.28 15.21
CA ASN A 190 4.20 -10.23 13.95
C ASN A 190 3.42 -8.91 13.88
N ALA A 191 4.02 -7.91 13.23
CA ALA A 191 3.45 -6.57 13.16
C ALA A 191 2.42 -6.41 12.03
N LEU A 192 1.34 -5.69 12.34
CA LEU A 192 0.39 -5.16 11.37
C LEU A 192 0.59 -3.65 11.26
N VAL A 193 1.00 -3.14 10.09
CA VAL A 193 1.11 -1.70 9.87
C VAL A 193 -0.18 -1.20 9.22
N ILE A 194 -0.78 -0.16 9.82
CA ILE A 194 -1.99 0.48 9.31
C ILE A 194 -1.66 1.90 8.86
N PHE A 195 -2.03 2.26 7.62
CA PHE A 195 -1.84 3.60 7.09
C PHE A 195 -2.86 3.94 6.00
N PRO A 196 -3.15 5.23 5.77
CA PRO A 196 -4.03 5.65 4.69
C PRO A 196 -3.32 5.52 3.34
N ILE A 197 -4.09 5.31 2.27
CA ILE A 197 -3.54 5.38 0.90
C ILE A 197 -3.15 6.84 0.59
N THR A 198 -4.03 7.78 0.92
CA THR A 198 -3.86 9.24 0.84
C THR A 198 -5.00 9.90 1.62
N GLY A 199 -4.93 11.23 1.83
CA GLY A 199 -6.10 12.03 2.18
C GLY A 199 -7.18 11.88 1.10
N GLN A 200 -8.42 11.62 1.53
CA GLN A 200 -9.55 11.37 0.65
C GLN A 200 -10.22 12.68 0.28
N GLU A 201 -10.22 12.95 -1.02
CA GLU A 201 -10.69 14.20 -1.61
C GLU A 201 -11.45 13.93 -2.91
N VAL A 202 -12.28 14.88 -3.32
CA VAL A 202 -13.04 14.76 -4.56
C VAL A 202 -12.13 15.06 -5.75
N ASP A 203 -11.84 14.03 -6.54
CA ASP A 203 -11.06 14.14 -7.78
C ASP A 203 -11.97 14.37 -9.00
N TYR A 204 -12.22 15.64 -9.32
CA TYR A 204 -12.99 16.01 -10.51
C TYR A 204 -12.10 15.91 -11.75
N ARG A 205 -12.59 15.22 -12.80
CA ARG A 205 -11.89 15.06 -14.09
C ARG A 205 -11.46 16.38 -14.77
N GLU A 206 -12.14 17.48 -14.46
CA GLU A 206 -11.82 18.82 -14.97
C GLU A 206 -10.61 19.45 -14.29
N THR A 207 -10.22 18.92 -13.13
CA THR A 207 -9.06 19.37 -12.36
C THR A 207 -7.86 18.54 -12.80
N PRO A 208 -6.74 19.16 -13.20
CA PRO A 208 -5.53 18.42 -13.52
C PRO A 208 -5.08 17.58 -12.31
N PRO A 209 -4.72 16.30 -12.51
CA PRO A 209 -4.33 15.45 -11.39
C PRO A 209 -3.04 15.97 -10.74
N PRO A 210 -2.93 15.94 -9.40
CA PRO A 210 -1.69 16.30 -8.71
C PRO A 210 -0.59 15.28 -9.01
N ILE A 211 0.67 15.72 -8.92
CA ILE A 211 1.84 14.85 -9.12
C ILE A 211 1.82 13.74 -8.03
N PRO A 212 1.93 12.45 -8.38
CA PRO A 212 1.86 11.36 -7.41
C PRO A 212 2.99 11.42 -6.37
N LYS A 213 2.62 11.73 -5.12
CA LYS A 213 3.44 11.51 -3.92
C LYS A 213 3.15 10.10 -3.37
N PHE A 214 4.16 9.40 -2.88
CA PHE A 214 4.13 8.10 -2.17
C PHE A 214 4.26 6.78 -2.95
N LEU A 215 5.09 5.89 -2.37
CA LEU A 215 5.44 4.53 -2.77
C LEU A 215 5.44 3.64 -1.52
N PHE A 216 4.62 2.60 -1.52
CA PHE A 216 4.70 1.46 -0.60
C PHE A 216 4.27 0.21 -1.37
N SER A 217 4.94 -0.91 -1.13
CA SER A 217 4.97 -2.07 -2.02
C SER A 217 4.37 -3.37 -1.46
N GLU A 218 3.71 -3.43 -0.29
CA GLU A 218 3.05 -4.68 0.17
C GLU A 218 1.81 -4.35 1.03
N ILE A 219 0.60 -4.52 0.50
CA ILE A 219 -0.60 -3.89 1.09
C ILE A 219 -1.89 -4.65 0.77
N ASN A 220 -2.69 -4.91 1.79
CA ASN A 220 -4.11 -5.24 1.70
C ASN A 220 -4.94 -3.98 1.95
N ASN A 221 -5.73 -3.56 0.95
CA ASN A 221 -6.57 -2.37 1.06
C ASN A 221 -8.01 -2.75 1.40
N LYS A 222 -8.55 -2.11 2.44
CA LYS A 222 -9.91 -2.30 2.92
C LYS A 222 -10.66 -1.00 3.01
N THR A 223 -11.84 -0.98 2.40
CA THR A 223 -12.82 0.08 2.60
C THR A 223 -13.36 0.00 4.01
N VAL A 224 -13.16 1.06 4.78
CA VAL A 224 -13.57 1.16 6.19
C VAL A 224 -14.75 2.12 6.37
N GLY A 225 -15.07 2.97 5.40
CA GLY A 225 -16.17 3.92 5.55
C GLY A 225 -16.48 4.74 4.31
N GLU A 226 -17.36 5.73 4.48
CA GLU A 226 -17.80 6.69 3.46
C GLU A 226 -17.74 8.11 4.04
N LEU A 227 -17.20 9.07 3.28
CA LEU A 227 -17.28 10.50 3.57
C LEU A 227 -18.35 11.15 2.68
N LYS A 228 -19.23 11.93 3.29
CA LYS A 228 -20.21 12.72 2.54
C LYS A 228 -19.55 13.93 1.91
N TYR A 229 -19.97 14.27 0.70
CA TYR A 229 -19.59 15.52 0.05
C TYR A 229 -20.72 16.06 -0.82
N GLN A 230 -20.73 17.37 -1.05
CA GLN A 230 -21.67 17.99 -1.98
C GLN A 230 -21.05 18.05 -3.38
N SER A 231 -21.66 17.39 -4.36
CA SER A 231 -21.16 17.39 -5.72
C SER A 231 -21.44 18.72 -6.41
N ARG A 232 -20.39 19.40 -6.88
CA ARG A 232 -20.52 20.64 -7.67
C ARG A 232 -21.12 20.41 -9.06
N ILE A 233 -21.07 19.18 -9.57
CA ILE A 233 -21.54 18.81 -10.91
C ILE A 233 -23.02 18.45 -10.88
N SER A 234 -23.42 17.57 -9.96
CA SER A 234 -24.81 17.10 -9.85
C SER A 234 -25.66 17.94 -8.90
N GLY A 235 -25.05 18.77 -8.06
CA GLY A 235 -25.73 19.52 -6.99
C GLY A 235 -26.31 18.62 -5.90
N SER A 236 -25.97 17.33 -5.89
CA SER A 236 -26.49 16.33 -4.93
C SER A 236 -25.43 15.96 -3.89
N GLU A 237 -25.88 15.47 -2.74
CA GLU A 237 -25.01 14.82 -1.76
C GLU A 237 -24.54 13.46 -2.33
N GLU A 238 -23.23 13.25 -2.32
CA GLU A 238 -22.56 12.04 -2.79
C GLU A 238 -21.58 11.53 -1.71
N HIS A 239 -21.04 10.31 -1.89
CA HIS A 239 -20.23 9.65 -0.88
C HIS A 239 -18.88 9.18 -1.48
N LEU A 240 -17.79 9.53 -0.80
CA LEU A 240 -16.44 9.10 -1.13
C LEU A 240 -16.02 7.91 -0.27
N PRO A 241 -15.43 6.86 -0.84
CA PRO A 241 -14.90 5.74 -0.07
C PRO A 241 -13.71 6.12 0.80
N VAL A 242 -13.64 5.60 2.03
CA VAL A 242 -12.42 5.65 2.86
C VAL A 242 -11.79 4.28 2.88
N VAL A 243 -10.54 4.20 2.45
CA VAL A 243 -9.79 2.96 2.33
C VAL A 243 -8.49 3.03 3.12
N VAL A 244 -8.23 1.98 3.88
CA VAL A 244 -7.05 1.80 4.72
C VAL A 244 -6.18 0.69 4.14
N SER A 245 -4.87 0.94 4.14
CA SER A 245 -3.84 -0.04 3.82
C SER A 245 -3.43 -0.79 5.09
N ALA A 246 -3.46 -2.12 5.02
CA ALA A 246 -2.97 -3.04 6.03
C ALA A 246 -1.79 -3.83 5.46
N LEU A 247 -0.62 -3.70 6.07
CA LEU A 247 0.61 -4.40 5.71
C LEU A 247 0.93 -5.42 6.82
N GLY A 248 1.10 -6.67 6.42
CA GLY A 248 1.52 -7.77 7.31
C GLY A 248 2.88 -8.31 6.92
N LYS A 249 3.36 -9.30 7.69
CA LYS A 249 4.63 -9.99 7.42
C LYS A 249 4.64 -10.64 6.04
N SER A 250 5.76 -10.56 5.33
CA SER A 250 5.95 -11.25 4.05
C SER A 250 5.69 -12.76 4.20
N GLY A 251 4.92 -13.34 3.26
CA GLY A 251 4.50 -14.74 3.29
C GLY A 251 3.32 -15.06 4.23
N SER A 252 2.70 -14.06 4.87
CA SER A 252 1.55 -14.25 5.77
C SER A 252 0.22 -13.78 5.16
N ASP A 253 0.14 -13.68 3.83
CA ASP A 253 -1.00 -13.08 3.10
C ASP A 253 -2.36 -13.65 3.52
N MET A 254 -2.43 -14.97 3.69
CA MET A 254 -3.65 -15.67 4.12
C MET A 254 -4.04 -15.32 5.56
N ALA A 255 -3.09 -15.34 6.49
CA ALA A 255 -3.30 -14.95 7.87
C ALA A 255 -3.75 -13.49 7.98
N LEU A 256 -3.18 -12.59 7.15
CA LEU A 256 -3.61 -11.20 7.07
C LEU A 256 -5.07 -11.08 6.58
N ILE A 257 -5.45 -11.82 5.54
CA ILE A 257 -6.83 -11.82 5.05
C ILE A 257 -7.79 -12.33 6.11
N ASP A 258 -7.46 -13.44 6.77
CA ASP A 258 -8.31 -14.04 7.78
C ASP A 258 -8.43 -13.14 9.02
N ALA A 259 -7.34 -12.52 9.46
CA ALA A 259 -7.35 -11.54 10.54
C ALA A 259 -8.26 -10.36 10.20
N ILE A 260 -8.10 -9.75 9.02
CA ILE A 260 -8.94 -8.62 8.60
C ILE A 260 -10.41 -9.05 8.46
N LYS A 261 -10.70 -10.25 7.93
CA LYS A 261 -12.06 -10.77 7.85
C LYS A 261 -12.67 -11.00 9.23
N LYS A 262 -11.88 -11.46 10.20
CA LYS A 262 -12.27 -11.60 11.61
C LYS A 262 -12.63 -10.24 12.21
N VAL A 263 -11.79 -9.23 11.99
CA VAL A 263 -12.03 -7.84 12.44
C VAL A 263 -13.36 -7.33 11.90
N LEU A 264 -13.57 -7.39 10.57
CA LEU A 264 -14.81 -6.90 9.95
C LEU A 264 -16.06 -7.58 10.51
N LYS A 265 -16.01 -8.91 10.70
CA LYS A 265 -17.12 -9.66 11.29
C LYS A 265 -17.37 -9.27 12.74
N HIS A 266 -16.31 -9.11 13.53
CA HIS A 266 -16.39 -8.77 14.94
C HIS A 266 -17.00 -7.37 15.14
N SER A 267 -16.61 -6.38 14.33
CA SER A 267 -17.12 -5.02 14.40
C SER A 267 -18.43 -4.78 13.63
N GLY A 268 -19.04 -5.85 13.07
CA GLY A 268 -20.27 -5.73 12.30
C GLY A 268 -20.11 -4.97 10.98
N ARG A 269 -18.87 -4.75 10.53
CA ARG A 269 -18.59 -4.11 9.24
C ARG A 269 -18.86 -5.07 8.08
N PRO A 270 -19.29 -4.55 6.92
CA PRO A 270 -19.52 -5.38 5.74
C PRO A 270 -18.24 -6.09 5.28
N THR A 271 -18.35 -7.40 5.03
CA THR A 271 -17.27 -8.21 4.42
C THR A 271 -17.34 -8.24 2.90
N GLU A 272 -18.31 -7.55 2.32
CA GLU A 272 -18.59 -7.47 0.89
C GLU A 272 -19.00 -6.03 0.55
N ILE A 273 -18.81 -5.67 -0.72
CA ILE A 273 -19.10 -4.33 -1.22
C ILE A 273 -20.15 -4.43 -2.32
N ARG A 274 -21.12 -3.52 -2.30
CA ARG A 274 -22.19 -3.44 -3.28
C ARG A 274 -21.86 -2.47 -4.40
N THR A 275 -22.43 -2.71 -5.57
CA THR A 275 -22.41 -1.78 -6.69
C THR A 275 -23.52 -0.75 -6.54
N GLY A 276 -23.25 0.53 -6.73
CA GLY A 276 -24.27 1.58 -6.69
C GLY A 276 -23.73 2.89 -6.14
N ARG A 277 -24.64 3.73 -5.64
CA ARG A 277 -24.31 5.03 -5.02
C ARG A 277 -23.75 4.90 -3.60
N ARG A 278 -23.94 3.75 -2.97
CA ARG A 278 -23.54 3.44 -1.59
C ARG A 278 -22.85 2.09 -1.60
N MET A 279 -21.73 1.99 -0.90
CA MET A 279 -20.91 0.78 -0.89
C MET A 279 -21.47 -0.33 0.01
N PHE A 280 -22.28 0.07 1.00
CA PHE A 280 -22.78 -0.81 2.06
C PHE A 280 -24.30 -1.00 2.01
N GLN A 281 -24.98 -0.52 0.97
CA GLN A 281 -26.45 -0.57 0.81
C GLN A 281 -26.85 -1.09 -0.56
#